data_AF-A0AAW0JCJ8-F1
#
_entry.id   AF-A0AAW0JCJ8-F1
#
_cell.length_a   1.000
_cell.length_b   1.000
_cell.length_c   1.000
_cell.angle_alpha   90.00
_cell.angle_beta   90.00
_cell.angle_gamma   90.00
#
_symmetry.space_group_name_H-M   'P 1'
#
loop_
_entity.id
_entity.type
_entity.pdbx_description
1 polymer ?
#
loop_
_entity_poly.entity_id
_entity_poly.type
_entity_poly.pdbx_seq_one_letter_code
_entity_poly.pdbx_strand_id
1 'polypeptide(L)'
;MAVAVRGSRGGGGGGGGFCLSGFSLRSFFSFRIFVSAMFSLLFIATLSVVLTNPSTPDHNSGLPTTGNAYVHRTFLALNSDPLKTRLDLIYKQASDHITLVNAYAAYARKLKLEISRQLAMFNDLAQNFTDLQIKPPSRASLFESDGPVDEEVLKQFEKEVKDKVKTARLMIAESKENYDNQLKIQKLQDTIFAVNELLIKAKKNGAFASYIAAKSIPKSLHCLAMRLVEERVSHPENYTDDEEPKPEFEDPSLYHYAIFSDNVIAVSVVVRSVVKNAQEPWKHVFHVVTDRMNLEAMKVWFKMRPVEGGAHLEMKAVEDFTFLNASYVPVLRQLESAKLQRFYFENQAENATKEAHNKKVRRSRYLSMLDHLRFYLPEMYPKLHKILFLDDDVVVQKDLTRLWKIDLDGKVNGAVETCFGSFHRYAQYLNFSHPRIMEKFNPKACAWAYGMNIFDLDSWRHEKCTEQYHRWQNLNADDTLWRSGTLPPGLITFYSTTKSLDKSWHVLGLGYNPSISMDEINNAAVIHYNGNMKPWLDIALNQYKNLWTKYVDNDMEFVQMCNFGL
;
A
#
# COMPACT_ATOMS: atom_id res chain seq x y z
N MET A 1 -9.27 -42.28 35.48
CA MET A 1 -10.50 -43.10 35.42
C MET A 1 -11.10 -42.86 34.04
N ALA A 2 -10.78 -43.64 33.01
CA ALA A 2 -11.12 -45.04 32.76
C ALA A 2 -12.61 -45.24 32.39
N VAL A 3 -12.82 -45.65 31.12
CA VAL A 3 -13.86 -46.60 30.62
C VAL A 3 -15.25 -45.93 30.36
N ALA A 4 -16.02 -46.23 29.30
CA ALA A 4 -16.11 -47.44 28.49
C ALA A 4 -16.61 -47.23 27.05
N VAL A 5 -16.02 -48.01 26.15
CA VAL A 5 -16.61 -48.57 24.93
C VAL A 5 -17.38 -49.85 25.29
N ARG A 6 -18.52 -50.08 24.66
CA ARG A 6 -19.16 -51.39 24.40
C ARG A 6 -19.98 -51.18 23.12
N GLY A 7 -19.85 -51.94 22.04
CA GLY A 7 -19.17 -53.21 21.81
C GLY A 7 -20.17 -54.21 21.21
N SER A 8 -19.66 -55.03 20.28
CA SER A 8 -20.22 -56.32 19.83
C SER A 8 -21.12 -56.24 18.58
N ARG A 9 -21.02 -57.11 17.56
CA ARG A 9 -20.05 -58.14 17.14
C ARG A 9 -20.60 -58.78 15.85
N GLY A 10 -19.69 -59.39 15.08
CA GLY A 10 -19.96 -60.53 14.19
C GLY A 10 -19.98 -60.13 12.71
N GLY A 11 -19.12 -60.62 11.83
CA GLY A 11 -18.18 -61.73 11.91
C GLY A 11 -18.30 -62.56 10.63
N GLY A 12 -17.18 -62.70 9.89
CA GLY A 12 -16.88 -63.91 9.10
C GLY A 12 -17.11 -63.86 7.58
N GLY A 13 -15.99 -64.02 6.84
CA GLY A 13 -15.84 -64.74 5.56
C GLY A 13 -16.53 -64.13 4.33
N GLY A 14 -15.87 -63.82 3.21
CA GLY A 14 -14.81 -64.56 2.53
C GLY A 14 -15.41 -65.33 1.35
N GLY A 15 -15.13 -64.89 0.11
CA GLY A 15 -15.45 -65.65 -1.11
C GLY A 15 -15.87 -64.76 -2.28
N GLY A 16 -14.98 -64.57 -3.25
CA GLY A 16 -15.26 -63.88 -4.51
C GLY A 16 -15.96 -64.75 -5.56
N GLY A 17 -16.60 -64.11 -6.54
CA GLY A 17 -17.16 -64.77 -7.73
C GLY A 17 -17.94 -63.83 -8.66
N PHE A 18 -17.32 -63.47 -9.79
CA PHE A 18 -17.87 -63.26 -11.14
C PHE A 18 -19.12 -62.37 -11.43
N CYS A 19 -18.84 -61.31 -12.19
CA CYS A 19 -19.43 -60.87 -13.48
C CYS A 19 -20.95 -60.67 -13.73
N LEU A 20 -21.27 -59.39 -14.00
CA LEU A 20 -21.92 -58.80 -15.20
C LEU A 20 -23.31 -59.28 -15.70
N SER A 21 -24.31 -58.39 -15.56
CA SER A 21 -25.28 -57.89 -16.57
C SER A 21 -26.32 -56.98 -15.85
N GLY A 22 -26.97 -55.92 -16.35
CA GLY A 22 -26.91 -55.09 -17.54
C GLY A 22 -27.85 -53.85 -17.34
N PHE A 23 -27.60 -52.77 -18.10
CA PHE A 23 -28.47 -51.61 -18.44
C PHE A 23 -29.07 -50.67 -17.38
N SER A 24 -28.85 -49.34 -17.55
CA SER A 24 -29.86 -48.45 -18.17
C SER A 24 -29.37 -47.00 -18.38
N LEU A 25 -29.58 -46.51 -19.60
CA LEU A 25 -29.04 -45.30 -20.24
C LEU A 25 -29.96 -44.06 -20.12
N ARG A 26 -30.82 -43.97 -19.09
CA ARG A 26 -31.92 -42.99 -19.05
C ARG A 26 -31.62 -41.60 -18.43
N SER A 27 -30.44 -41.36 -17.87
CA SER A 27 -30.18 -40.11 -17.11
C SER A 27 -29.68 -38.93 -17.96
N PHE A 28 -29.04 -39.18 -19.10
CA PHE A 28 -28.31 -38.12 -19.83
C PHE A 28 -29.17 -37.21 -20.72
N PHE A 29 -30.35 -37.66 -21.18
CA PHE A 29 -31.19 -36.86 -22.07
C PHE A 29 -31.99 -35.77 -21.35
N SER A 30 -32.27 -35.90 -20.05
CA SER A 30 -33.06 -34.94 -19.26
C SER A 30 -32.31 -33.63 -18.99
N PHE A 31 -31.00 -33.71 -18.75
CA PHE A 31 -30.20 -32.55 -18.35
C PHE A 31 -29.95 -31.55 -19.49
N ARG A 32 -29.75 -32.03 -20.72
CA ARG A 32 -29.52 -31.15 -21.89
C ARG A 32 -30.77 -30.37 -22.31
N ILE A 33 -31.96 -30.98 -22.17
CA ILE A 33 -33.23 -30.33 -22.47
C ILE A 33 -33.53 -29.24 -21.43
N PHE A 34 -33.23 -29.51 -20.15
CA PHE A 34 -33.39 -28.54 -19.07
C PHE A 34 -32.49 -27.31 -19.23
N VAL A 35 -31.23 -27.51 -19.60
CA VAL A 35 -30.28 -26.41 -19.84
C VAL A 35 -30.69 -25.57 -21.06
N SER A 36 -31.13 -26.21 -22.15
CA SER A 36 -31.60 -25.50 -23.35
C SER A 36 -32.86 -24.65 -23.11
N ALA A 37 -33.81 -25.16 -22.30
CA ALA A 37 -35.01 -24.42 -21.91
C ALA A 37 -34.69 -23.20 -21.03
N MET A 38 -33.73 -23.32 -20.11
CA MET A 38 -33.27 -22.21 -19.27
C MET A 38 -32.61 -21.09 -20.10
N PHE A 39 -31.75 -21.43 -21.06
CA PHE A 39 -31.13 -20.42 -21.93
C PHE A 39 -32.13 -19.76 -22.88
N SER A 40 -33.12 -20.49 -23.38
CA SER A 40 -34.17 -19.92 -24.22
C SER A 40 -35.08 -18.95 -23.45
N LEU A 41 -35.42 -19.27 -22.20
CA LEU A 41 -36.20 -18.38 -21.33
C LEU A 41 -35.42 -17.12 -20.94
N LEU A 42 -34.11 -17.24 -20.68
CA LEU A 42 -33.24 -16.10 -20.43
C LEU A 42 -33.11 -15.18 -21.66
N PHE A 43 -33.06 -15.76 -22.87
CA PHE A 43 -32.98 -14.99 -24.12
C PHE A 43 -34.29 -14.27 -24.45
N ILE A 44 -35.45 -14.89 -24.17
CA ILE A 44 -36.75 -14.24 -24.36
C ILE A 44 -36.95 -13.12 -23.31
N ALA A 45 -36.49 -13.32 -22.07
CA ALA A 45 -36.55 -12.30 -21.02
C ALA A 45 -35.68 -11.08 -21.34
N THR A 46 -34.49 -11.26 -21.93
CA THR A 46 -33.64 -10.14 -22.36
C THR A 46 -34.18 -9.42 -23.59
N LEU A 47 -34.77 -10.14 -24.56
CA LEU A 47 -35.38 -9.54 -25.75
C LEU A 47 -36.63 -8.72 -25.41
N SER A 48 -37.39 -9.13 -24.39
CA SER A 48 -38.57 -8.42 -23.88
C SER A 48 -38.23 -7.06 -23.23
N VAL A 49 -37.03 -6.97 -22.65
CA VAL A 49 -36.52 -5.73 -22.02
C VAL A 49 -35.94 -4.76 -23.06
N VAL A 50 -35.51 -5.24 -24.22
CA VAL A 50 -34.97 -4.39 -25.30
C VAL A 50 -36.07 -3.78 -26.19
N LEU A 51 -37.25 -4.43 -26.27
CA LEU A 51 -38.35 -3.99 -27.15
C LEU A 51 -39.40 -3.10 -26.47
N THR A 52 -39.26 -2.81 -25.17
CA THR A 52 -40.19 -1.93 -24.44
C THR A 52 -39.61 -0.52 -24.31
N ASN A 53 -40.04 0.37 -25.21
CA ASN A 53 -39.83 1.82 -25.10
C ASN A 53 -40.93 2.43 -24.22
N PRO A 54 -40.61 3.16 -23.14
CA PRO A 54 -41.52 4.15 -22.59
C PRO A 54 -40.97 5.57 -22.77
N SER A 55 -41.80 6.41 -23.36
CA SER A 55 -41.81 7.86 -23.24
C SER A 55 -41.77 8.32 -21.77
N THR A 56 -40.82 9.22 -21.43
CA THR A 56 -40.79 10.33 -20.44
C THR A 56 -41.74 10.33 -19.20
N PRO A 57 -41.43 11.10 -18.14
CA PRO A 57 -40.30 11.01 -17.21
C PRO A 57 -40.80 10.98 -15.73
N ASP A 58 -40.21 10.19 -14.82
CA ASP A 58 -40.11 10.62 -13.41
C ASP A 58 -39.31 9.66 -12.52
N HIS A 59 -38.69 10.28 -11.51
CA HIS A 59 -38.07 9.76 -10.30
C HIS A 59 -38.21 8.25 -9.97
N ASN A 60 -37.09 7.51 -9.95
CA ASN A 60 -36.55 6.94 -8.71
C ASN A 60 -35.26 6.13 -8.89
N SER A 61 -34.51 6.11 -7.78
CA SER A 61 -33.25 5.44 -7.48
C SER A 61 -33.10 3.98 -7.97
N GLY A 62 -32.02 3.73 -8.71
CA GLY A 62 -31.46 2.41 -8.97
C GLY A 62 -29.94 2.43 -8.76
N LEU A 63 -29.45 1.56 -7.89
CA LEU A 63 -28.03 1.37 -7.56
C LEU A 63 -27.24 0.89 -8.80
N PRO A 64 -26.11 1.50 -9.23
CA PRO A 64 -25.36 0.99 -10.36
C PRO A 64 -24.42 -0.14 -9.96
N THR A 65 -24.45 -1.19 -10.77
CA THR A 65 -23.48 -2.28 -10.80
C THR A 65 -22.07 -1.78 -11.12
N THR A 66 -21.12 -2.35 -10.38
CA THR A 66 -19.69 -2.08 -10.37
C THR A 66 -19.02 -2.41 -11.71
N GLY A 67 -18.47 -1.40 -12.39
CA GLY A 67 -17.58 -1.59 -13.54
C GLY A 67 -17.42 -0.34 -14.40
N ASN A 68 -18.52 0.17 -14.98
CA ASN A 68 -18.45 1.23 -16.00
C ASN A 68 -18.75 2.66 -15.51
N ALA A 69 -19.14 2.85 -14.25
CA ALA A 69 -19.48 4.18 -13.72
C ALA A 69 -18.26 5.06 -13.39
N TYR A 70 -17.06 4.48 -13.23
CA TYR A 70 -15.88 5.23 -12.80
C TYR A 70 -15.25 6.02 -13.97
N VAL A 71 -15.25 5.45 -15.17
CA VAL A 71 -14.65 6.08 -16.37
C VAL A 71 -15.52 7.25 -16.87
N HIS A 72 -16.84 7.16 -16.75
CA HIS A 72 -17.75 8.24 -17.16
C HIS A 72 -17.83 9.40 -16.14
N ARG A 73 -17.50 9.15 -14.87
CA ARG A 73 -17.43 10.20 -13.84
C ARG A 73 -16.22 11.13 -14.01
N THR A 74 -15.09 10.59 -14.45
CA THR A 74 -13.85 11.38 -14.61
C THR A 74 -13.96 12.38 -15.75
N PHE A 75 -14.64 12.03 -16.86
CA PHE A 75 -14.79 12.92 -18.01
C PHE A 75 -15.80 14.06 -17.80
N LEU A 76 -16.84 13.83 -16.99
CA LEU A 76 -17.83 14.88 -16.64
C LEU A 76 -17.33 15.82 -15.53
N ALA A 77 -16.43 15.37 -14.66
CA ALA A 77 -15.86 16.19 -13.59
C ALA A 77 -14.92 17.30 -14.10
N LEU A 78 -14.22 17.07 -15.23
CA LEU A 78 -13.35 18.08 -15.84
C LEU A 78 -14.10 19.25 -16.50
N ASN A 79 -15.40 19.08 -16.81
CA ASN A 79 -16.25 20.10 -17.40
C ASN A 79 -17.38 20.59 -16.46
N SER A 80 -17.37 20.17 -15.20
CA SER A 80 -18.42 20.53 -14.24
C SER A 80 -18.06 21.78 -13.45
N ASP A 81 -18.98 22.75 -13.42
CA ASP A 81 -18.87 23.97 -12.61
C ASP A 81 -18.55 23.63 -11.14
N PRO A 82 -17.46 24.17 -10.56
CA PRO A 82 -17.07 23.91 -9.18
C PRO A 82 -18.13 24.32 -8.15
N LEU A 83 -19.01 25.27 -8.48
CA LEU A 83 -20.14 25.64 -7.62
C LEU A 83 -21.25 24.59 -7.66
N LYS A 84 -21.49 24.00 -8.83
CA LYS A 84 -22.49 22.95 -9.02
C LYS A 84 -22.10 21.65 -8.34
N THR A 85 -20.82 21.25 -8.42
CA THR A 85 -20.31 20.09 -7.68
C THR A 85 -20.34 20.28 -6.17
N ARG A 86 -20.04 21.50 -5.68
CA ARG A 86 -20.22 21.83 -4.26
C ARG A 86 -21.70 21.76 -3.84
N LEU A 87 -22.61 22.27 -4.65
CA LEU A 87 -24.05 22.21 -4.41
C LEU A 87 -24.56 20.75 -4.36
N ASP A 88 -24.15 19.92 -5.30
CA ASP A 88 -24.48 18.49 -5.35
C ASP A 88 -23.97 17.75 -4.10
N LEU A 89 -22.77 18.09 -3.62
CA LEU A 89 -22.21 17.54 -2.40
C LEU A 89 -23.04 17.92 -1.17
N ILE A 90 -23.51 19.18 -1.10
CA ILE A 90 -24.37 19.66 -0.02
C ILE A 90 -25.73 18.95 -0.03
N TYR A 91 -26.36 18.83 -1.21
CA TYR A 91 -27.63 18.10 -1.35
C TYR A 91 -27.49 16.63 -0.98
N LYS A 92 -26.40 16.00 -1.40
CA LYS A 92 -26.11 14.62 -1.04
C LYS A 92 -25.92 14.47 0.47
N GLN A 93 -25.15 15.36 1.09
CA GLN A 93 -24.96 15.37 2.54
C GLN A 93 -26.31 15.55 3.28
N ALA A 94 -27.17 16.45 2.82
CA ALA A 94 -28.50 16.65 3.39
C ALA A 94 -29.39 15.39 3.24
N SER A 95 -29.38 14.76 2.07
CA SER A 95 -30.11 13.50 1.81
C SER A 95 -29.62 12.35 2.68
N ASP A 96 -28.30 12.22 2.85
CA ASP A 96 -27.67 11.21 3.70
C ASP A 96 -28.11 11.44 5.17
N HIS A 97 -28.13 12.68 5.64
CA HIS A 97 -28.63 13.03 6.98
C HIS A 97 -30.14 12.78 7.15
N ILE A 98 -30.98 13.05 6.16
CA ILE A 98 -32.42 12.73 6.21
C ILE A 98 -32.62 11.22 6.38
N THR A 99 -31.87 10.43 5.62
CA THR A 99 -31.91 8.96 5.71
C THR A 99 -31.51 8.49 7.10
N LEU A 100 -30.46 9.08 7.66
CA LEU A 100 -30.02 8.81 9.03
C LEU A 100 -31.12 9.14 10.05
N VAL A 101 -31.69 10.34 9.99
CA VAL A 101 -32.77 10.79 10.90
C VAL A 101 -33.96 9.83 10.82
N ASN A 102 -34.39 9.44 9.63
CA ASN A 102 -35.49 8.50 9.45
C ASN A 102 -35.19 7.11 10.02
N ALA A 103 -33.95 6.61 9.88
CA ALA A 103 -33.53 5.35 10.47
C ALA A 103 -33.57 5.40 12.01
N TYR A 104 -33.04 6.47 12.61
CA TYR A 104 -33.11 6.67 14.07
C TYR A 104 -34.55 6.84 14.57
N ALA A 105 -35.41 7.55 13.82
CA ALA A 105 -36.82 7.69 14.14
C ALA A 105 -37.55 6.34 14.10
N ALA A 106 -37.27 5.49 13.10
CA ALA A 106 -37.81 4.14 13.03
C ALA A 106 -37.34 3.28 14.21
N TYR A 107 -36.05 3.35 14.57
CA TYR A 107 -35.50 2.65 15.72
C TYR A 107 -36.16 3.09 17.04
N ALA A 108 -36.33 4.40 17.24
CA ALA A 108 -37.01 4.96 18.40
C ALA A 108 -38.47 4.49 18.51
N ARG A 109 -39.20 4.45 17.39
CA ARG A 109 -40.58 3.90 17.36
C ARG A 109 -40.61 2.43 17.75
N LYS A 110 -39.71 1.61 17.21
CA LYS A 110 -39.59 0.20 17.57
C LYS A 110 -39.31 0.01 19.06
N LEU A 111 -38.35 0.77 19.60
CA LEU A 111 -37.99 0.71 21.03
C LEU A 111 -39.18 1.10 21.93
N LYS A 112 -39.93 2.14 21.57
CA LYS A 112 -41.14 2.55 22.31
C LYS A 112 -42.18 1.43 22.36
N LEU A 113 -42.43 0.76 21.23
CA LEU A 113 -43.39 -0.35 21.16
C LEU A 113 -42.94 -1.53 22.04
N GLU A 114 -41.66 -1.88 21.99
CA GLU A 114 -41.12 -2.98 22.79
C GLU A 114 -41.22 -2.69 24.29
N ILE A 115 -40.84 -1.49 24.73
CA ILE A 115 -40.97 -1.05 26.13
C ILE A 115 -42.44 -1.06 26.57
N SER A 116 -43.36 -0.59 25.72
CA SER A 116 -44.78 -0.56 26.03
C SER A 116 -45.37 -1.98 26.18
N ARG A 117 -44.97 -2.91 25.30
CA ARG A 117 -45.34 -4.33 25.37
C ARG A 117 -44.84 -4.94 26.68
N GLN A 118 -43.58 -4.69 27.01
CA GLN A 118 -42.94 -5.22 28.21
C GLN A 118 -43.60 -4.67 29.49
N LEU A 119 -43.99 -3.39 29.53
CA LEU A 119 -44.73 -2.79 30.63
C LEU A 119 -46.10 -3.46 30.83
N ALA A 120 -46.83 -3.70 29.73
CA ALA A 120 -48.13 -4.39 29.79
C ALA A 120 -47.99 -5.82 30.36
N MET A 121 -46.95 -6.56 29.96
CA MET A 121 -46.67 -7.89 30.51
C MET A 121 -46.39 -7.86 32.02
N PHE A 122 -45.63 -6.87 32.52
CA PHE A 122 -45.38 -6.74 33.96
C PHE A 122 -46.64 -6.36 34.75
N ASN A 123 -47.50 -5.50 34.19
CA ASN A 123 -48.77 -5.15 34.81
C ASN A 123 -49.70 -6.36 34.91
N ASP A 124 -49.80 -7.17 33.85
CA ASP A 124 -50.59 -8.41 33.85
C ASP A 124 -50.04 -9.41 34.87
N LEU A 125 -48.71 -9.53 34.99
CA LEU A 125 -48.08 -10.36 36.02
C LEU A 125 -48.43 -9.88 37.44
N ALA A 126 -48.40 -8.57 37.70
CA ALA A 126 -48.76 -8.00 38.99
C ALA A 126 -50.24 -8.23 39.34
N GLN A 127 -51.14 -8.07 38.36
CA GLN A 127 -52.56 -8.40 38.51
C GLN A 127 -52.75 -9.88 38.80
N ASN A 128 -52.08 -10.76 38.06
CA ASN A 128 -52.11 -12.20 38.26
C ASN A 128 -51.71 -12.66 39.68
N PHE A 129 -50.76 -11.97 40.33
CA PHE A 129 -50.39 -12.23 41.73
C PHE A 129 -51.40 -11.63 42.72
N THR A 130 -51.97 -10.46 42.39
CA THR A 130 -53.00 -9.82 43.20
C THR A 130 -54.28 -10.67 43.22
N ASP A 131 -54.69 -11.19 42.06
CA ASP A 131 -55.85 -12.08 41.93
C ASP A 131 -55.66 -13.40 42.69
N LEU A 132 -54.42 -13.93 42.75
CA LEU A 132 -54.11 -15.09 43.59
C LEU A 132 -54.29 -14.82 45.09
N GLN A 133 -54.03 -13.60 45.55
CA GLN A 133 -54.18 -13.21 46.96
C GLN A 133 -55.64 -12.93 47.35
N ILE A 134 -56.49 -12.59 46.37
CA ILE A 134 -57.89 -12.17 46.56
C ILE A 134 -58.88 -13.29 46.18
N LYS A 135 -58.42 -14.39 45.55
CA LYS A 135 -59.27 -15.50 45.09
C LYS A 135 -60.20 -16.03 46.21
N PRO A 136 -61.54 -15.86 46.09
CA PRO A 136 -62.48 -16.09 47.19
C PRO A 136 -62.49 -17.50 47.80
N PRO A 137 -62.47 -18.61 47.04
CA PRO A 137 -62.57 -19.95 47.62
C PRO A 137 -61.30 -20.38 48.36
N SER A 138 -60.13 -19.84 47.96
CA SER A 138 -58.85 -20.14 48.61
C SER A 138 -58.63 -19.27 49.85
N ARG A 139 -59.10 -18.01 49.83
CA ARG A 139 -58.97 -17.10 50.98
C ARG A 139 -59.88 -17.50 52.14
N ALA A 140 -61.15 -17.81 51.84
CA ALA A 140 -62.13 -18.19 52.86
C ALA A 140 -61.82 -19.54 53.54
N SER A 141 -61.29 -20.52 52.79
CA SER A 141 -60.97 -21.87 53.30
C SER A 141 -59.57 -21.99 53.94
N LEU A 142 -58.59 -21.22 53.49
CA LEU A 142 -57.21 -21.31 53.99
C LEU A 142 -56.86 -20.26 55.06
N PHE A 143 -57.55 -19.11 55.10
CA PHE A 143 -57.16 -17.96 55.94
C PHE A 143 -58.26 -17.41 56.86
N GLU A 144 -59.55 -17.68 56.60
CA GLU A 144 -60.67 -17.11 57.38
C GLU A 144 -61.48 -18.15 58.18
N SER A 145 -61.17 -19.45 58.06
CA SER A 145 -61.85 -20.51 58.81
C SER A 145 -61.02 -20.96 60.03
N ASP A 146 -61.64 -21.07 61.21
CA ASP A 146 -61.03 -21.60 62.46
C ASP A 146 -60.86 -23.14 62.46
N GLY A 147 -61.12 -23.81 61.33
CA GLY A 147 -61.04 -25.27 61.16
C GLY A 147 -59.72 -25.76 60.53
N PRO A 148 -59.44 -27.08 60.53
CA PRO A 148 -58.25 -27.63 59.89
C PRO A 148 -58.28 -27.41 58.36
N VAL A 149 -57.17 -26.93 57.82
CA VAL A 149 -56.97 -26.63 56.40
C VAL A 149 -57.07 -27.89 55.55
N ASP A 150 -57.85 -27.83 54.46
CA ASP A 150 -57.94 -28.90 53.46
C ASP A 150 -56.61 -29.06 52.70
N GLU A 151 -56.00 -30.25 52.83
CA GLU A 151 -54.70 -30.58 52.25
C GLU A 151 -54.72 -30.60 50.71
N GLU A 152 -55.85 -30.90 50.08
CA GLU A 152 -55.99 -30.94 48.61
C GLU A 152 -56.09 -29.53 48.03
N VAL A 153 -56.83 -28.65 48.71
CA VAL A 153 -56.92 -27.22 48.37
C VAL A 153 -55.57 -26.52 48.56
N LEU A 154 -54.82 -26.86 49.61
CA LEU A 154 -53.48 -26.34 49.85
C LEU A 154 -52.48 -26.77 48.75
N LYS A 155 -52.48 -28.05 48.37
CA LYS A 155 -51.60 -28.57 47.29
C LYS A 155 -51.89 -27.90 45.95
N GLN A 156 -53.16 -27.66 45.64
CA GLN A 156 -53.56 -26.98 44.40
C GLN A 156 -53.13 -25.50 44.40
N PHE A 157 -53.31 -24.80 45.52
CA PHE A 157 -52.85 -23.42 45.67
C PHE A 157 -51.31 -23.32 45.58
N GLU A 158 -50.57 -24.21 46.24
CA GLU A 158 -49.11 -24.28 46.14
C GLU A 158 -48.64 -24.47 44.70
N LYS A 159 -49.29 -25.35 43.94
CA LYS A 159 -48.95 -25.61 42.54
C LYS A 159 -49.19 -24.36 41.68
N GLU A 160 -50.34 -23.70 41.84
CA GLU A 160 -50.67 -22.47 41.11
C GLU A 160 -49.67 -21.34 41.42
N VAL A 161 -49.30 -21.17 42.70
CA VAL A 161 -48.26 -20.20 43.12
C VAL A 161 -46.89 -20.56 42.54
N LYS A 162 -46.47 -21.83 42.60
CA LYS A 162 -45.18 -22.28 42.04
C LYS A 162 -45.09 -22.02 40.53
N ASP A 163 -46.16 -22.27 39.79
CA ASP A 163 -46.22 -22.05 38.34
C ASP A 163 -46.19 -20.56 37.98
N LYS A 164 -46.92 -19.70 38.71
CA LYS A 164 -46.88 -18.25 38.50
C LYS A 164 -45.52 -17.64 38.88
N VAL A 165 -44.90 -18.10 39.98
CA VAL A 165 -43.54 -17.69 40.37
C VAL A 165 -42.50 -18.12 39.33
N LYS A 166 -42.63 -19.32 38.77
CA LYS A 166 -41.74 -19.79 37.69
C LYS A 166 -41.86 -18.89 36.46
N THR A 167 -43.09 -18.55 36.07
CA THR A 167 -43.36 -17.66 34.92
C THR A 167 -42.79 -16.26 35.14
N ALA A 168 -42.99 -15.70 36.34
CA ALA A 168 -42.42 -14.41 36.74
C ALA A 168 -40.89 -14.39 36.63
N ARG A 169 -40.22 -15.45 37.14
CA ARG A 169 -38.76 -15.57 37.09
C ARG A 169 -38.24 -15.62 35.66
N LEU A 170 -38.91 -16.34 34.75
CA LEU A 170 -38.53 -16.40 33.33
C LEU A 170 -38.65 -15.04 32.65
N MET A 171 -39.76 -14.33 32.86
CA MET A 171 -39.97 -12.99 32.28
C MET A 171 -38.99 -11.95 32.82
N ILE A 172 -38.67 -12.00 34.12
CA ILE A 172 -37.65 -11.13 34.73
C ILE A 172 -36.26 -11.46 34.17
N ALA A 173 -35.95 -12.73 33.94
CA ALA A 173 -34.67 -13.13 33.36
C ALA A 173 -34.52 -12.66 31.91
N GLU A 174 -35.55 -12.79 31.07
CA GLU A 174 -35.55 -12.34 29.67
C GLU A 174 -35.41 -10.82 29.55
N SER A 175 -36.06 -10.09 30.45
CA SER A 175 -36.01 -8.62 30.50
C SER A 175 -34.78 -8.04 31.20
N LYS A 176 -33.95 -8.88 31.84
CA LYS A 176 -32.80 -8.44 32.64
C LYS A 176 -31.85 -7.55 31.85
N GLU A 177 -31.61 -7.87 30.58
CA GLU A 177 -30.72 -7.09 29.71
C GLU A 177 -31.19 -5.63 29.51
N ASN A 178 -32.49 -5.37 29.56
CA ASN A 178 -33.04 -4.02 29.38
C ASN A 178 -32.81 -3.12 30.59
N TYR A 179 -32.57 -3.68 31.78
CA TYR A 179 -32.41 -2.95 33.04
C TYR A 179 -31.01 -3.09 33.67
N ASP A 180 -30.23 -4.10 33.26
CA ASP A 180 -28.88 -4.35 33.75
C ASP A 180 -27.86 -3.46 33.02
N ASN A 181 -27.60 -2.30 33.61
CA ASN A 181 -26.60 -1.36 33.08
C ASN A 181 -25.19 -1.97 33.03
N GLN A 182 -24.84 -2.89 33.95
CA GLN A 182 -23.53 -3.55 33.92
C GLN A 182 -23.41 -4.46 32.71
N LEU A 183 -24.46 -5.24 32.40
CA LEU A 183 -24.49 -6.08 31.20
C LEU A 183 -24.43 -5.24 29.91
N LYS A 184 -25.13 -4.09 29.86
CA LYS A 184 -25.04 -3.16 28.71
C LYS A 184 -23.63 -2.59 28.54
N ILE A 185 -23.00 -2.17 29.64
CA ILE A 185 -21.62 -1.67 29.62
C ILE A 185 -20.67 -2.77 29.13
N GLN A 186 -20.81 -4.00 29.63
CA GLN A 186 -19.99 -5.13 29.18
C GLN A 186 -20.16 -5.40 27.68
N LYS A 187 -21.40 -5.46 27.17
CA LYS A 187 -21.65 -5.65 25.73
C LYS A 187 -21.05 -4.53 24.88
N LEU A 188 -21.13 -3.28 25.36
CA LEU A 188 -20.51 -2.15 24.67
C LEU A 188 -18.98 -2.28 24.67
N GLN A 189 -18.37 -2.66 25.79
CA GLN A 189 -16.93 -2.93 25.88
C GLN A 189 -16.51 -4.05 24.92
N ASP A 190 -17.24 -5.15 24.89
CA ASP A 190 -16.99 -6.28 23.98
C ASP A 190 -17.09 -5.83 22.50
N THR A 191 -18.07 -4.97 22.20
CA THR A 191 -18.25 -4.40 20.85
C THR A 191 -17.10 -3.47 20.47
N ILE A 192 -16.67 -2.59 21.39
CA ILE A 192 -15.52 -1.71 21.18
C ILE A 192 -14.26 -2.54 20.91
N PHE A 193 -14.03 -3.59 21.72
CA PHE A 193 -12.90 -4.49 21.53
C PHE A 193 -12.96 -5.20 20.16
N ALA A 194 -14.12 -5.74 19.78
CA ALA A 194 -14.31 -6.40 18.49
C ALA A 194 -14.10 -5.46 17.31
N VAL A 195 -14.64 -4.23 17.36
CA VAL A 195 -14.45 -3.22 16.32
C VAL A 195 -12.98 -2.77 16.26
N ASN A 196 -12.31 -2.63 17.39
CA ASN A 196 -10.89 -2.29 17.44
C ASN A 196 -10.01 -3.38 16.82
N GLU A 197 -10.31 -4.66 17.08
CA GLU A 197 -9.62 -5.78 16.42
C GLU A 197 -9.82 -5.78 14.91
N LEU A 198 -11.05 -5.52 14.44
CA LEU A 198 -11.34 -5.35 13.01
C LEU A 198 -10.57 -4.17 12.41
N LEU A 199 -10.48 -3.04 13.13
CA LEU A 199 -9.71 -1.87 12.70
C LEU A 199 -8.22 -2.19 12.60
N ILE A 200 -7.64 -2.88 13.58
CA ILE A 200 -6.24 -3.31 13.56
C ILE A 200 -5.99 -4.24 12.36
N LYS A 201 -6.89 -5.21 12.12
CA LYS A 201 -6.80 -6.10 10.97
C LYS A 201 -6.90 -5.34 9.64
N ALA A 202 -7.83 -4.40 9.51
CA ALA A 202 -7.97 -3.56 8.33
C ALA A 202 -6.73 -2.69 8.10
N LYS A 203 -6.16 -2.08 9.16
CA LYS A 203 -4.91 -1.31 9.08
C LYS A 203 -3.73 -2.16 8.61
N LYS A 204 -3.56 -3.37 9.16
CA LYS A 204 -2.51 -4.31 8.74
C LYS A 204 -2.66 -4.70 7.27
N ASN A 205 -3.87 -5.05 6.84
CA ASN A 205 -4.16 -5.40 5.44
C ASN A 205 -3.93 -4.21 4.49
N GLY A 206 -4.34 -3.00 4.89
CA GLY A 206 -4.12 -1.78 4.12
C GLY A 206 -2.63 -1.46 3.96
N ALA A 207 -1.85 -1.55 5.04
CA ALA A 207 -0.40 -1.36 4.99
C ALA A 207 0.30 -2.39 4.08
N PHE A 208 -0.13 -3.66 4.16
CA PHE A 208 0.39 -4.72 3.30
C PHE A 208 0.05 -4.50 1.82
N ALA A 209 -1.20 -4.13 1.51
CA ALA A 209 -1.63 -3.83 0.15
C ALA A 209 -0.86 -2.61 -0.43
N SER A 210 -0.71 -1.55 0.37
CA SER A 210 0.07 -0.36 0.01
C SER A 210 1.54 -0.72 -0.26
N TYR A 211 2.16 -1.56 0.57
CA TYR A 211 3.52 -2.05 0.33
C TYR A 211 3.65 -2.84 -0.98
N ILE A 212 2.68 -3.71 -1.30
CA ILE A 212 2.66 -4.42 -2.57
C ILE A 212 2.55 -3.44 -3.74
N ALA A 213 1.63 -2.48 -3.67
CA ALA A 213 1.47 -1.48 -4.73
C ALA A 213 2.73 -0.64 -4.93
N ALA A 214 3.44 -0.30 -3.84
CA ALA A 214 4.67 0.49 -3.89
C ALA A 214 5.89 -0.26 -4.46
N LYS A 215 5.94 -1.59 -4.31
CA LYS A 215 7.12 -2.41 -4.70
C LYS A 215 6.89 -3.25 -5.96
N SER A 216 5.65 -3.36 -6.43
CA SER A 216 5.34 -4.01 -7.70
C SER A 216 5.59 -3.06 -8.87
N ILE A 217 6.06 -3.61 -9.99
CA ILE A 217 6.16 -2.86 -11.25
C ILE A 217 4.73 -2.72 -11.82
N PRO A 218 4.23 -1.50 -12.06
CA PRO A 218 2.95 -1.26 -12.72
C PRO A 218 2.89 -1.91 -14.10
N LYS A 219 1.69 -2.34 -14.51
CA LYS A 219 1.46 -2.91 -15.85
C LYS A 219 1.86 -1.95 -16.96
N SER A 220 1.62 -0.65 -16.77
CA SER A 220 1.96 0.41 -17.73
C SER A 220 3.48 0.53 -17.94
N LEU A 221 4.26 0.58 -16.85
CA LEU A 221 5.73 0.60 -16.91
C LEU A 221 6.29 -0.67 -17.56
N HIS A 222 5.77 -1.84 -17.17
CA HIS A 222 6.19 -3.10 -17.76
C HIS A 222 5.87 -3.18 -19.26
N CYS A 223 4.66 -2.76 -19.66
CA CYS A 223 4.27 -2.67 -21.06
C CYS A 223 5.23 -1.79 -21.85
N LEU A 224 5.55 -0.59 -21.33
CA LEU A 224 6.43 0.35 -22.01
C LEU A 224 7.82 -0.24 -22.25
N ALA A 225 8.44 -0.80 -21.20
CA ALA A 225 9.76 -1.41 -21.31
C ALA A 225 9.77 -2.54 -22.36
N MET A 226 8.74 -3.39 -22.35
CA MET A 226 8.60 -4.48 -23.33
C MET A 226 8.43 -3.96 -24.76
N ARG A 227 7.63 -2.90 -24.97
CA ARG A 227 7.42 -2.29 -26.29
C ARG A 227 8.69 -1.65 -26.85
N LEU A 228 9.47 -0.99 -26.00
CA LEU A 228 10.76 -0.40 -26.41
C LEU A 228 11.78 -1.48 -26.80
N VAL A 229 11.81 -2.61 -26.08
CA VAL A 229 12.65 -3.75 -26.44
C VAL A 229 12.16 -4.42 -27.73
N GLU A 230 10.84 -4.57 -27.90
CA GLU A 230 10.25 -5.05 -29.15
C GLU A 230 10.68 -4.17 -30.34
N GLU A 231 10.59 -2.86 -30.20
CA GLU A 231 11.02 -1.87 -31.19
C GLU A 231 12.51 -2.03 -31.56
N ARG A 232 13.39 -2.23 -30.56
CA ARG A 232 14.82 -2.50 -30.79
C ARG A 232 15.05 -3.74 -31.66
N VAL A 233 14.30 -4.81 -31.37
CA VAL A 233 14.44 -6.12 -32.00
C VAL A 233 13.85 -6.11 -33.41
N SER A 234 12.75 -5.39 -33.61
CA SER A 234 12.08 -5.26 -34.91
C SER A 234 12.85 -4.38 -35.90
N HIS A 235 13.55 -3.35 -35.42
CA HIS A 235 14.27 -2.38 -36.27
C HIS A 235 15.74 -2.19 -35.82
N PRO A 236 16.57 -3.25 -35.83
CA PRO A 236 17.91 -3.21 -35.24
C PRO A 236 18.84 -2.18 -35.91
N GLU A 237 18.65 -1.91 -37.20
CA GLU A 237 19.39 -0.91 -37.99
C GLU A 237 19.19 0.52 -37.50
N ASN A 238 18.04 0.83 -36.89
CA ASN A 238 17.76 2.17 -36.36
C ASN A 238 18.50 2.45 -35.05
N TYR A 239 19.02 1.41 -34.38
CA TYR A 239 19.58 1.50 -33.02
C TYR A 239 20.99 0.91 -32.92
N THR A 240 21.86 1.17 -33.90
CA THR A 240 23.27 0.80 -33.80
C THR A 240 23.99 1.56 -32.67
N ASP A 241 24.94 0.88 -32.02
CA ASP A 241 25.68 1.34 -30.83
C ASP A 241 27.01 2.03 -31.19
N ASP A 242 27.22 2.40 -32.45
CA ASP A 242 28.53 2.78 -33.01
C ASP A 242 29.00 4.21 -32.64
N GLU A 243 28.50 4.81 -31.57
CA GLU A 243 28.98 6.12 -31.11
C GLU A 243 30.22 5.95 -30.23
N GLU A 244 31.36 6.44 -30.71
CA GLU A 244 32.57 6.56 -29.89
C GLU A 244 32.30 7.42 -28.64
N PRO A 245 32.98 7.14 -27.51
CA PRO A 245 32.83 7.94 -26.30
C PRO A 245 33.15 9.40 -26.58
N LYS A 246 32.15 10.26 -26.38
CA LYS A 246 32.26 11.70 -26.61
C LYS A 246 33.12 12.34 -25.51
N PRO A 247 34.07 13.24 -25.84
CA PRO A 247 34.96 13.85 -24.85
C PRO A 247 34.21 14.64 -23.76
N GLU A 248 33.02 15.14 -24.05
CA GLU A 248 32.14 15.86 -23.12
C GLU A 248 31.73 15.02 -21.91
N PHE A 249 31.73 13.68 -22.02
CA PHE A 249 31.42 12.79 -20.90
C PHE A 249 32.48 12.80 -19.79
N GLU A 250 33.67 13.33 -20.07
CA GLU A 250 34.77 13.39 -19.10
C GLU A 250 35.29 14.83 -18.88
N ASP A 251 34.69 15.84 -19.50
CA ASP A 251 35.12 17.23 -19.41
C ASP A 251 34.68 17.88 -18.10
N PRO A 252 35.59 18.12 -17.13
CA PRO A 252 35.22 18.65 -15.82
C PRO A 252 34.70 20.10 -15.84
N SER A 253 34.75 20.79 -17.00
CA SER A 253 34.19 22.13 -17.16
C SER A 253 32.66 22.14 -17.35
N LEU A 254 32.06 20.98 -17.62
CA LEU A 254 30.62 20.81 -17.83
C LEU A 254 29.88 20.45 -16.53
N TYR A 255 28.54 20.46 -16.58
CA TYR A 255 27.68 20.14 -15.45
C TYR A 255 27.24 18.67 -15.51
N HIS A 256 27.90 17.82 -14.72
CA HIS A 256 27.66 16.38 -14.70
C HIS A 256 26.60 15.94 -13.70
N TYR A 257 25.65 15.14 -14.15
CA TYR A 257 24.56 14.57 -13.35
C TYR A 257 24.69 13.06 -13.31
N ALA A 258 24.60 12.45 -12.13
CA ALA A 258 24.51 11.00 -11.97
C ALA A 258 23.06 10.60 -11.64
N ILE A 259 22.47 9.72 -12.45
CA ILE A 259 21.10 9.22 -12.29
C ILE A 259 21.13 7.70 -12.38
N PHE A 260 20.68 7.01 -11.32
CA PHE A 260 20.67 5.55 -11.28
C PHE A 260 19.24 5.05 -11.16
N SER A 261 18.77 4.29 -12.16
CA SER A 261 17.37 3.86 -12.23
C SER A 261 17.18 2.75 -13.24
N ASP A 262 16.16 1.92 -13.00
CA ASP A 262 15.62 0.94 -13.94
C ASP A 262 14.30 1.41 -14.59
N ASN A 263 13.92 2.68 -14.39
CA ASN A 263 12.65 3.24 -14.83
C ASN A 263 12.83 4.31 -15.92
N VAL A 264 12.52 3.92 -17.16
CA VAL A 264 12.66 4.76 -18.36
C VAL A 264 11.92 6.10 -18.24
N ILE A 265 10.66 6.10 -17.80
CA ILE A 265 9.87 7.34 -17.71
C ILE A 265 10.39 8.24 -16.58
N ALA A 266 10.75 7.65 -15.45
CA ALA A 266 11.28 8.41 -14.31
C ALA A 266 12.56 9.17 -14.72
N VAL A 267 13.51 8.49 -15.36
CA VAL A 267 14.73 9.15 -15.87
C VAL A 267 14.42 10.18 -16.95
N SER A 268 13.51 9.88 -17.89
CA SER A 268 13.08 10.87 -18.89
C SER A 268 12.53 12.13 -18.24
N VAL A 269 11.73 12.02 -17.19
CA VAL A 269 11.20 13.17 -16.45
C VAL A 269 12.31 13.96 -15.77
N VAL A 270 13.26 13.30 -15.10
CA VAL A 270 14.41 13.98 -14.47
C VAL A 270 15.19 14.77 -15.52
N VAL A 271 15.66 14.11 -16.59
CA VAL A 271 16.44 14.74 -17.67
C VAL A 271 15.67 15.90 -18.29
N ARG A 272 14.41 15.69 -18.69
CA ARG A 272 13.59 16.73 -19.31
C ARG A 272 13.34 17.91 -18.37
N SER A 273 13.14 17.64 -17.08
CA SER A 273 12.93 18.69 -16.08
C SER A 273 14.19 19.52 -15.83
N VAL A 274 15.38 18.92 -15.88
CA VAL A 274 16.65 19.67 -15.81
C VAL A 274 16.82 20.53 -17.05
N VAL A 275 16.73 19.92 -18.24
CA VAL A 275 16.97 20.60 -19.53
C VAL A 275 16.01 21.76 -19.75
N LYS A 276 14.71 21.57 -19.49
CA LYS A 276 13.68 22.60 -19.68
C LYS A 276 13.85 23.82 -18.78
N ASN A 277 14.51 23.66 -17.62
CA ASN A 277 14.72 24.73 -16.65
C ASN A 277 16.18 25.25 -16.62
N ALA A 278 17.07 24.69 -17.46
CA ALA A 278 18.46 25.12 -17.56
C ALA A 278 18.60 26.36 -18.47
N GLN A 279 19.48 27.30 -18.09
CA GLN A 279 19.80 28.46 -18.92
C GLN A 279 20.69 28.09 -20.11
N GLU A 280 21.61 27.14 -19.93
CA GLU A 280 22.57 26.70 -20.95
C GLU A 280 22.52 25.17 -21.13
N PRO A 281 21.46 24.59 -21.72
CA PRO A 281 21.25 23.15 -21.73
C PRO A 281 22.41 22.33 -22.35
N TRP A 282 23.11 22.88 -23.34
CA TRP A 282 24.27 22.25 -23.99
C TRP A 282 25.48 22.05 -23.06
N LYS A 283 25.50 22.63 -21.87
CA LYS A 283 26.56 22.39 -20.87
C LYS A 283 26.24 21.23 -19.91
N HIS A 284 25.08 20.60 -20.04
CA HIS A 284 24.61 19.57 -19.11
C HIS A 284 24.94 18.18 -19.66
N VAL A 285 25.52 17.36 -18.80
CA VAL A 285 25.94 15.98 -19.12
C VAL A 285 25.27 15.03 -18.15
N PHE A 286 24.43 14.14 -18.65
CA PHE A 286 23.69 13.17 -17.86
C PHE A 286 24.35 11.80 -17.97
N HIS A 287 24.81 11.25 -16.86
CA HIS A 287 25.26 9.87 -16.77
C HIS A 287 24.16 9.03 -16.14
N VAL A 288 23.50 8.25 -16.98
CA VAL A 288 22.43 7.35 -16.59
C VAL A 288 23.00 5.94 -16.47
N VAL A 289 22.87 5.35 -15.28
CA VAL A 289 23.24 3.93 -15.07
C VAL A 289 22.00 3.12 -14.74
N THR A 290 21.83 2.04 -15.48
CA THR A 290 20.68 1.13 -15.38
C THR A 290 21.15 -0.32 -15.35
N ASP A 291 20.25 -1.24 -14.99
CA ASP A 291 20.52 -2.66 -15.21
C ASP A 291 20.50 -3.01 -16.72
N ARG A 292 21.13 -4.14 -17.05
CA ARG A 292 21.20 -4.65 -18.43
C ARG A 292 19.84 -4.94 -19.06
N MET A 293 18.81 -5.24 -18.27
CA MET A 293 17.47 -5.57 -18.81
C MET A 293 16.76 -4.32 -19.33
N ASN A 294 17.01 -3.17 -18.72
CA ASN A 294 16.38 -1.90 -19.07
C ASN A 294 17.27 -1.02 -19.98
N LEU A 295 18.56 -1.33 -20.12
CA LEU A 295 19.50 -0.55 -20.96
C LEU A 295 18.99 -0.35 -22.39
N GLU A 296 18.62 -1.42 -23.07
CA GLU A 296 18.17 -1.33 -24.47
C GLU A 296 16.87 -0.54 -24.61
N ALA A 297 15.93 -0.70 -23.67
CA ALA A 297 14.71 0.09 -23.63
C ALA A 297 15.02 1.59 -23.47
N MET A 298 15.96 1.92 -22.58
CA MET A 298 16.42 3.29 -22.31
C MET A 298 17.06 3.91 -23.56
N LYS A 299 17.95 3.16 -24.23
CA LYS A 299 18.60 3.59 -25.47
C LYS A 299 17.59 3.89 -26.57
N VAL A 300 16.62 2.98 -26.79
CA VAL A 300 15.54 3.21 -27.76
C VAL A 300 14.76 4.47 -27.42
N TRP A 301 14.36 4.63 -26.15
CA TRP A 301 13.61 5.79 -25.71
C TRP A 301 14.31 7.10 -26.08
N PHE A 302 15.57 7.27 -25.69
CA PHE A 302 16.31 8.52 -25.93
C PHE A 302 16.79 8.67 -27.38
N LYS A 303 16.80 7.61 -28.19
CA LYS A 303 17.02 7.73 -29.64
C LYS A 303 15.75 8.21 -30.36
N MET A 304 14.57 7.74 -29.93
CA MET A 304 13.26 8.19 -30.42
C MET A 304 12.85 9.58 -29.89
N ARG A 305 13.35 9.94 -28.71
CA ARG A 305 13.17 11.24 -28.04
C ARG A 305 14.53 11.80 -27.61
N PRO A 306 15.32 12.34 -28.55
CA PRO A 306 16.59 12.97 -28.24
C PRO A 306 16.43 14.09 -27.22
N VAL A 307 17.44 14.26 -26.39
CA VAL A 307 17.46 15.32 -25.38
C VAL A 307 17.51 16.69 -26.08
N GLU A 308 16.58 17.57 -25.73
CA GLU A 308 16.48 18.91 -26.30
C GLU A 308 17.65 19.82 -25.87
N GLY A 309 17.90 20.90 -26.62
CA GLY A 309 18.83 21.95 -26.21
C GLY A 309 20.33 21.60 -26.28
N GLY A 310 20.68 20.45 -26.89
CA GLY A 310 22.07 20.04 -27.10
C GLY A 310 22.74 19.44 -25.87
N ALA A 311 21.99 19.07 -24.83
CA ALA A 311 22.55 18.40 -23.67
C ALA A 311 23.08 16.99 -24.02
N HIS A 312 24.09 16.54 -23.28
CA HIS A 312 24.76 15.27 -23.51
C HIS A 312 24.17 14.19 -22.60
N LEU A 313 23.97 12.98 -23.12
CA LEU A 313 23.44 11.85 -22.38
C LEU A 313 24.28 10.61 -22.63
N GLU A 314 24.83 10.05 -21.56
CA GLU A 314 25.55 8.77 -21.55
C GLU A 314 24.70 7.74 -20.81
N MET A 315 24.54 6.56 -21.40
CA MET A 315 23.86 5.43 -20.77
C MET A 315 24.81 4.25 -20.64
N LYS A 316 24.96 3.74 -19.42
CA LYS A 316 25.80 2.58 -19.09
C LYS A 316 25.01 1.53 -18.32
N ALA A 317 25.37 0.27 -18.52
CA ALA A 317 24.94 -0.80 -17.64
C ALA A 317 25.77 -0.82 -16.36
N VAL A 318 25.20 -1.34 -15.27
CA VAL A 318 25.96 -1.64 -14.04
C VAL A 318 27.17 -2.53 -14.34
N GLU A 319 27.01 -3.48 -15.25
CA GLU A 319 28.02 -4.44 -15.64
C GLU A 319 29.22 -3.84 -16.39
N ASP A 320 29.10 -2.63 -16.94
CA ASP A 320 30.18 -1.95 -17.66
C ASP A 320 31.30 -1.48 -16.71
N PHE A 321 31.00 -1.37 -15.41
CA PHE A 321 31.96 -0.96 -14.39
C PHE A 321 32.70 -2.18 -13.83
N THR A 322 33.88 -2.47 -14.37
CA THR A 322 34.69 -3.66 -14.04
C THR A 322 35.10 -3.77 -12.56
N PHE A 323 35.16 -2.65 -11.84
CA PHE A 323 35.45 -2.63 -10.40
C PHE A 323 34.28 -3.18 -9.55
N LEU A 324 33.06 -3.24 -10.08
CA LEU A 324 31.88 -3.74 -9.38
C LEU A 324 31.85 -5.27 -9.34
N ASN A 325 32.73 -5.84 -8.52
CA ASN A 325 32.78 -7.28 -8.26
C ASN A 325 32.71 -7.57 -6.75
N ALA A 326 32.37 -8.80 -6.38
CA ALA A 326 32.22 -9.22 -4.99
C ALA A 326 33.53 -9.17 -4.18
N SER A 327 34.69 -9.12 -4.83
CA SER A 327 35.97 -8.95 -4.14
C SER A 327 36.14 -7.54 -3.59
N TYR A 328 35.66 -6.53 -4.32
CA TYR A 328 35.78 -5.12 -3.95
C TYR A 328 34.53 -4.57 -3.24
N VAL A 329 33.33 -4.93 -3.69
CA VAL A 329 32.06 -4.35 -3.22
C VAL A 329 31.45 -5.21 -2.11
N PRO A 330 31.36 -4.72 -0.86
CA PRO A 330 30.82 -5.51 0.27
C PRO A 330 29.38 -5.98 0.08
N VAL A 331 28.54 -5.13 -0.52
CA VAL A 331 27.13 -5.46 -0.75
C VAL A 331 27.01 -6.63 -1.71
N LEU A 332 27.71 -6.61 -2.85
CA LEU A 332 27.72 -7.72 -3.81
C LEU A 332 28.17 -9.02 -3.14
N ARG A 333 29.22 -8.97 -2.32
CA ARG A 333 29.70 -10.13 -1.56
C ARG A 333 28.63 -10.72 -0.63
N GLN A 334 27.92 -9.86 0.11
CA GLN A 334 26.81 -10.26 0.99
C GLN A 334 25.62 -10.80 0.19
N LEU A 335 25.35 -10.22 -0.99
CA LEU A 335 24.28 -10.68 -1.88
C LEU A 335 24.55 -12.09 -2.43
N GLU A 336 25.77 -12.35 -2.85
CA GLU A 336 26.22 -13.66 -3.35
C GLU A 336 26.20 -14.71 -2.25
N SER A 337 26.74 -14.41 -1.06
CA SER A 337 26.70 -15.34 0.07
C SER A 337 25.27 -15.70 0.47
N ALA A 338 24.36 -14.73 0.50
CA ALA A 338 22.94 -14.95 0.78
C ALA A 338 22.16 -15.58 -0.39
N LYS A 339 22.66 -15.54 -1.63
CA LYS A 339 22.14 -16.35 -2.74
C LYS A 339 22.59 -17.80 -2.59
N LEU A 340 23.86 -18.02 -2.27
CA LEU A 340 24.48 -19.32 -2.07
C LEU A 340 23.84 -20.08 -0.90
N GLN A 341 23.71 -19.44 0.27
CA GLN A 341 23.02 -20.02 1.42
C GLN A 341 21.62 -20.50 1.04
N ARG A 342 20.84 -19.68 0.34
CA ARG A 342 19.49 -20.07 -0.04
C ARG A 342 19.45 -21.14 -1.13
N PHE A 343 20.42 -21.19 -2.04
CA PHE A 343 20.53 -22.32 -2.98
C PHE A 343 20.73 -23.65 -2.25
N TYR A 344 21.55 -23.67 -1.19
CA TYR A 344 21.73 -24.86 -0.34
C TYR A 344 20.46 -25.22 0.46
N PHE A 345 19.75 -24.24 1.02
CA PHE A 345 18.53 -24.49 1.80
C PHE A 345 17.28 -24.80 0.95
N GLU A 346 17.17 -24.26 -0.26
CA GLU A 346 16.03 -24.52 -1.17
C GLU A 346 16.01 -25.95 -1.72
N ASN A 347 17.16 -26.63 -1.78
CA ASN A 347 17.26 -28.04 -2.19
C ASN A 347 16.81 -29.02 -1.07
N GLN A 348 16.40 -28.52 0.11
CA GLN A 348 16.01 -29.36 1.26
C GLN A 348 14.56 -29.17 1.74
N ALA A 349 13.74 -28.31 1.14
CA ALA A 349 12.42 -27.98 1.70
C ALA A 349 11.26 -27.95 0.70
N GLU A 350 10.75 -29.13 0.35
CA GLU A 350 9.30 -29.30 0.14
C GLU A 350 8.62 -29.24 1.53
N ASN A 351 8.18 -28.05 1.94
CA ASN A 351 7.17 -27.74 2.99
C ASN A 351 7.52 -26.47 3.77
N ALA A 352 7.28 -25.27 3.20
CA ALA A 352 7.31 -24.04 4.01
C ALA A 352 6.44 -22.90 3.42
N THR A 353 5.15 -22.91 3.73
CA THR A 353 4.19 -21.80 3.46
C THR A 353 4.37 -20.56 4.36
N LYS A 354 5.57 -20.33 4.90
CA LYS A 354 5.97 -19.06 5.53
C LYS A 354 7.17 -18.38 4.85
N GLU A 355 7.87 -19.09 3.96
CA GLU A 355 9.12 -18.61 3.34
C GLU A 355 8.92 -17.81 2.04
N ALA A 356 7.73 -17.85 1.45
CA ALA A 356 7.40 -17.02 0.29
C ALA A 356 7.55 -15.52 0.57
N HIS A 357 7.36 -15.09 1.83
CA HIS A 357 7.59 -13.71 2.28
C HIS A 357 9.09 -13.33 2.24
N ASN A 358 9.99 -14.25 2.60
CA ASN A 358 11.44 -14.07 2.49
C ASN A 358 11.94 -14.16 1.04
N LYS A 359 11.24 -14.88 0.15
CA LYS A 359 11.49 -14.87 -1.30
C LYS A 359 11.15 -13.52 -1.94
N LYS A 360 10.11 -12.81 -1.49
CA LYS A 360 9.80 -11.46 -2.00
C LYS A 360 10.83 -10.41 -1.54
N VAL A 361 11.42 -10.59 -0.35
CA VAL A 361 12.61 -9.83 0.13
C VAL A 361 13.84 -10.10 -0.76
N ARG A 362 13.98 -11.27 -1.40
CA ARG A 362 15.11 -11.57 -2.31
C ARG A 362 15.11 -10.75 -3.59
N ARG A 363 13.94 -10.47 -4.17
CA ARG A 363 13.83 -9.67 -5.43
C ARG A 363 14.24 -8.21 -5.22
N SER A 364 14.12 -7.69 -3.99
CA SER A 364 14.57 -6.35 -3.59
C SER A 364 16.09 -6.13 -3.69
N ARG A 365 16.88 -7.16 -4.02
CA ARG A 365 18.35 -7.10 -3.97
C ARG A 365 19.03 -6.70 -5.29
N TYR A 366 18.34 -6.77 -6.44
CA TYR A 366 18.84 -6.17 -7.68
C TYR A 366 18.68 -4.64 -7.67
N LEU A 367 17.53 -4.17 -7.19
CA LEU A 367 17.31 -2.74 -6.88
C LEU A 367 18.34 -2.19 -5.88
N SER A 368 18.83 -3.01 -4.94
CA SER A 368 19.85 -2.55 -3.99
C SER A 368 21.16 -2.13 -4.65
N MET A 369 21.59 -2.78 -5.73
CA MET A 369 22.89 -2.44 -6.30
C MET A 369 22.89 -1.10 -7.02
N LEU A 370 21.85 -0.82 -7.82
CA LEU A 370 21.64 0.51 -8.40
C LEU A 370 21.60 1.59 -7.31
N ASP A 371 20.90 1.32 -6.20
CA ASP A 371 20.88 2.24 -5.06
C ASP A 371 22.27 2.44 -4.45
N HIS A 372 23.12 1.41 -4.40
CA HIS A 372 24.46 1.49 -3.80
C HIS A 372 25.54 2.07 -4.73
N LEU A 373 25.28 2.25 -6.02
CA LEU A 373 26.23 2.88 -6.96
C LEU A 373 26.62 4.30 -6.54
N ARG A 374 25.72 5.01 -5.83
CA ARG A 374 25.99 6.36 -5.31
C ARG A 374 27.23 6.46 -4.43
N PHE A 375 27.71 5.36 -3.87
CA PHE A 375 28.94 5.33 -3.07
C PHE A 375 30.22 5.12 -3.88
N TYR A 376 30.12 5.03 -5.20
CA TYR A 376 31.23 4.74 -6.11
C TYR A 376 31.42 5.83 -7.18
N LEU A 377 30.85 7.02 -6.97
CA LEU A 377 30.93 8.12 -7.94
C LEU A 377 32.38 8.49 -8.32
N PRO A 378 33.36 8.54 -7.40
CA PRO A 378 34.75 8.81 -7.79
C PRO A 378 35.39 7.71 -8.64
N GLU A 379 35.02 6.45 -8.41
CA GLU A 379 35.50 5.30 -9.18
C GLU A 379 34.86 5.26 -10.58
N MET A 380 33.60 5.68 -10.69
CA MET A 380 32.86 5.76 -11.95
C MET A 380 33.34 6.94 -12.81
N TYR A 381 33.69 8.07 -12.19
CA TYR A 381 34.05 9.32 -12.87
C TYR A 381 35.35 9.91 -12.33
N PRO A 382 36.50 9.27 -12.57
CA PRO A 382 37.78 9.65 -11.97
C PRO A 382 38.32 11.01 -12.41
N LYS A 383 37.91 11.49 -13.60
CA LYS A 383 38.36 12.77 -14.17
C LYS A 383 37.53 13.98 -13.70
N LEU A 384 36.39 13.75 -13.06
CA LEU A 384 35.50 14.82 -12.63
C LEU A 384 35.84 15.32 -11.22
N HIS A 385 35.63 16.62 -10.99
CA HIS A 385 35.83 17.29 -9.70
C HIS A 385 34.55 17.37 -8.86
N LYS A 386 33.41 17.67 -9.51
CA LYS A 386 32.10 17.72 -8.85
C LYS A 386 31.05 17.03 -9.71
N ILE A 387 30.08 16.41 -9.06
CA ILE A 387 28.95 15.75 -9.72
C ILE A 387 27.67 15.93 -8.91
N LEU A 388 26.55 16.18 -9.58
CA LEU A 388 25.25 16.27 -8.94
C LEU A 388 24.53 14.92 -9.05
N PHE A 389 24.23 14.31 -7.91
CA PHE A 389 23.41 13.11 -7.85
C PHE A 389 21.93 13.48 -7.80
N LEU A 390 21.11 12.87 -8.67
CA LEU A 390 19.66 13.00 -8.69
C LEU A 390 19.02 11.60 -8.63
N ASP A 391 18.10 11.39 -7.67
CA ASP A 391 17.25 10.17 -7.70
C ASP A 391 16.23 10.28 -8.85
N ASP A 392 15.66 9.16 -9.30
CA ASP A 392 14.73 9.09 -10.42
C ASP A 392 13.32 9.64 -10.13
N ASP A 393 13.02 9.83 -8.85
CA ASP A 393 11.76 10.31 -8.32
C ASP A 393 11.79 11.81 -7.98
N VAL A 394 12.68 12.57 -8.62
CA VAL A 394 12.76 14.03 -8.48
C VAL A 394 12.21 14.75 -9.70
N VAL A 395 11.84 16.01 -9.50
CA VAL A 395 11.49 16.95 -10.57
C VAL A 395 12.24 18.25 -10.31
N VAL A 396 12.95 18.72 -11.33
CA VAL A 396 13.67 19.99 -11.30
C VAL A 396 12.76 21.10 -11.82
N GLN A 397 12.74 22.21 -11.08
CA GLN A 397 11.89 23.37 -11.33
C GLN A 397 12.68 24.66 -11.59
N LYS A 398 13.98 24.66 -11.29
CA LYS A 398 14.87 25.82 -11.44
C LYS A 398 16.25 25.37 -11.92
N ASP A 399 16.99 26.29 -12.50
CA ASP A 399 18.37 26.08 -12.91
C ASP A 399 19.26 25.67 -11.72
N LEU A 400 19.98 24.54 -11.87
CA LEU A 400 20.82 23.93 -10.84
C LEU A 400 22.31 24.31 -10.93
N THR A 401 22.74 25.00 -11.97
CA THR A 401 24.17 25.33 -12.23
C THR A 401 24.83 26.08 -11.08
N ARG A 402 24.05 26.85 -10.31
CA ARG A 402 24.52 27.55 -9.11
C ARG A 402 25.04 26.59 -8.02
N LEU A 403 24.62 25.32 -7.98
CA LEU A 403 25.13 24.33 -7.02
C LEU A 403 26.64 24.10 -7.16
N TRP A 404 27.18 24.12 -8.39
CA TRP A 404 28.62 23.95 -8.63
C TRP A 404 29.45 25.11 -8.05
N LYS A 405 28.85 26.30 -7.94
CA LYS A 405 29.48 27.51 -7.40
C LYS A 405 29.40 27.61 -5.88
N ILE A 406 28.65 26.73 -5.22
CA ILE A 406 28.61 26.67 -3.77
C ILE A 406 29.96 26.16 -3.26
N ASP A 407 30.58 26.94 -2.38
CA ASP A 407 31.72 26.49 -1.59
C ASP A 407 31.22 25.41 -0.61
N LEU A 408 31.84 24.22 -0.61
CA LEU A 408 31.48 23.16 0.33
C LEU A 408 32.28 23.19 1.64
N ASP A 409 33.12 24.21 1.86
CA ASP A 409 33.99 24.36 3.03
C ASP A 409 34.96 23.15 3.18
N GLY A 410 35.46 22.62 2.05
CA GLY A 410 36.28 21.41 2.00
C GLY A 410 35.53 20.11 2.33
N LYS A 411 34.20 20.14 2.39
CA LYS A 411 33.35 18.97 2.66
C LYS A 411 32.98 18.23 1.37
N VAL A 412 32.68 16.95 1.53
CA VAL A 412 32.43 16.01 0.42
C VAL A 412 31.02 16.14 -0.15
N ASN A 413 30.01 16.33 0.70
CA ASN A 413 28.60 16.30 0.31
C ASN A 413 27.91 17.63 0.62
N GLY A 414 27.21 18.22 -0.35
CA GLY A 414 26.24 19.29 -0.14
C GLY A 414 24.82 18.71 -0.20
N ALA A 415 24.09 18.78 0.91
CA ALA A 415 22.73 18.24 1.01
C ALA A 415 21.81 19.12 1.87
N VAL A 416 20.51 19.09 1.61
CA VAL A 416 19.52 19.76 2.47
C VAL A 416 19.25 18.90 3.71
N GLU A 417 19.34 19.55 4.87
CA GLU A 417 18.99 18.96 6.15
C GLU A 417 17.48 18.80 6.34
N THR A 418 17.06 17.65 6.87
CA THR A 418 15.65 17.24 6.96
C THR A 418 15.08 17.24 8.38
N CYS A 419 15.92 17.49 9.38
CA CYS A 419 15.47 17.43 10.77
C CYS A 419 14.51 18.56 11.13
N PHE A 420 13.51 18.19 11.94
CA PHE A 420 12.58 19.13 12.56
C PHE A 420 12.35 18.71 14.01
N GLY A 421 12.81 19.51 14.97
CA GLY A 421 12.81 19.12 16.38
C GLY A 421 13.58 17.81 16.58
N SER A 422 12.89 16.78 17.11
CA SER A 422 13.40 15.43 17.32
C SER A 422 13.26 14.50 16.11
N PHE A 423 12.59 14.93 15.04
CA PHE A 423 12.38 14.14 13.83
C PHE A 423 13.59 14.21 12.89
N HIS A 424 13.79 13.14 12.11
CA HIS A 424 14.89 12.97 11.15
C HIS A 424 16.26 13.28 11.75
N ARG A 425 16.51 12.76 12.97
CA ARG A 425 17.81 12.77 13.63
C ARG A 425 18.50 11.43 13.44
N TYR A 426 19.81 11.38 13.61
CA TYR A 426 20.60 10.15 13.47
C TYR A 426 20.05 9.01 14.34
N ALA A 427 19.51 9.30 15.53
CA ALA A 427 18.90 8.32 16.42
C ALA A 427 17.71 7.55 15.83
N GLN A 428 17.07 8.05 14.76
CA GLN A 428 15.98 7.35 14.06
C GLN A 428 16.49 6.34 13.03
N TYR A 429 17.73 6.49 12.57
CA TYR A 429 18.30 5.71 11.48
C TYR A 429 19.35 4.69 11.94
N LEU A 430 20.05 5.00 13.04
CA LEU A 430 21.14 4.19 13.56
C LEU A 430 20.80 3.62 14.94
N ASN A 431 21.35 2.44 15.25
CA ASN A 431 21.19 1.80 16.54
C ASN A 431 22.17 2.35 17.58
N PHE A 432 21.76 3.39 18.32
CA PHE A 432 22.57 4.00 19.38
C PHE A 432 22.72 3.15 20.64
N SER A 433 22.02 2.01 20.76
CA SER A 433 22.32 1.03 21.80
C SER A 433 23.61 0.26 21.52
N HIS A 434 24.11 0.30 20.28
CA HIS A 434 25.34 -0.37 19.89
C HIS A 434 26.56 0.52 20.22
N PRO A 435 27.57 0.04 20.98
CA PRO A 435 28.71 0.85 21.44
C PRO A 435 29.46 1.57 20.30
N ARG A 436 29.71 0.86 19.19
CA ARG A 436 30.38 1.41 17.99
C ARG A 436 29.69 2.64 17.39
N ILE A 437 28.36 2.73 17.48
CA ILE A 437 27.60 3.87 16.97
C ILE A 437 27.65 5.01 17.99
N MET A 438 27.41 4.69 19.26
CA MET A 438 27.38 5.68 20.35
C MET A 438 28.73 6.40 20.54
N GLU A 439 29.85 5.70 20.34
CA GLU A 439 31.19 6.27 20.50
C GLU A 439 31.55 7.28 19.41
N LYS A 440 31.05 7.09 18.18
CA LYS A 440 31.50 7.87 17.00
C LYS A 440 30.48 8.88 16.47
N PHE A 441 29.19 8.69 16.75
CA PHE A 441 28.12 9.52 16.21
C PHE A 441 27.32 10.22 17.31
N ASN A 442 26.76 11.38 16.98
CA ASN A 442 25.85 12.09 17.86
C ASN A 442 24.39 11.72 17.54
N PRO A 443 23.59 11.21 18.49
CA PRO A 443 22.18 10.87 18.26
C PRO A 443 21.32 12.07 17.85
N LYS A 444 21.73 13.28 18.24
CA LYS A 444 21.05 14.54 17.93
C LYS A 444 21.51 15.19 16.63
N ALA A 445 22.48 14.60 15.92
CA ALA A 445 22.88 15.11 14.61
C ALA A 445 21.69 15.13 13.66
N CYS A 446 21.61 16.19 12.83
CA CYS A 446 20.57 16.35 11.85
C CYS A 446 20.81 15.40 10.66
N ALA A 447 19.82 14.62 10.26
CA ALA A 447 19.91 13.85 9.02
C ALA A 447 19.61 14.74 7.82
N TRP A 448 20.26 14.44 6.70
CA TRP A 448 19.95 14.95 5.37
C TRP A 448 19.31 13.82 4.55
N ALA A 449 18.89 14.11 3.32
CA ALA A 449 18.33 13.09 2.42
C ALA A 449 19.14 12.97 1.13
N TYR A 450 19.10 11.75 0.57
CA TYR A 450 19.45 11.57 -0.83
C TYR A 450 18.33 12.11 -1.74
N GLY A 451 18.66 12.35 -3.00
CA GLY A 451 17.72 12.75 -4.05
C GLY A 451 18.18 13.96 -4.82
N MET A 452 18.89 14.86 -4.14
CA MET A 452 19.63 15.97 -4.74
C MET A 452 20.84 16.26 -3.86
N ASN A 453 22.00 15.82 -4.31
CA ASN A 453 23.25 15.97 -3.56
C ASN A 453 24.36 16.37 -4.49
N ILE A 454 25.07 17.46 -4.17
CA ILE A 454 26.28 17.86 -4.89
C ILE A 454 27.47 17.24 -4.18
N PHE A 455 28.27 16.46 -4.90
CA PHE A 455 29.46 15.83 -4.35
C PHE A 455 30.73 16.44 -4.92
N ASP A 456 31.67 16.74 -4.03
CA ASP A 456 33.05 17.08 -4.37
C ASP A 456 33.88 15.80 -4.37
N LEU A 457 34.21 15.34 -5.57
CA LEU A 457 34.87 14.06 -5.81
C LEU A 457 36.35 14.11 -5.42
N ASP A 458 37.00 15.27 -5.46
CA ASP A 458 38.37 15.44 -4.98
C ASP A 458 38.44 15.26 -3.46
N SER A 459 37.55 15.93 -2.74
CA SER A 459 37.41 15.80 -1.29
C SER A 459 36.99 14.37 -0.91
N TRP A 460 36.09 13.75 -1.69
CA TRP A 460 35.71 12.35 -1.49
C TRP A 460 36.91 11.41 -1.55
N ARG A 461 37.76 11.56 -2.58
CA ARG A 461 38.99 10.78 -2.75
C ARG A 461 39.98 11.04 -1.61
N HIS A 462 40.13 12.29 -1.17
CA HIS A 462 41.00 12.66 -0.05
C HIS A 462 40.55 12.02 1.27
N GLU A 463 39.25 12.11 1.59
CA GLU A 463 38.65 11.56 2.81
C GLU A 463 38.40 10.04 2.75
N LYS A 464 38.66 9.42 1.60
CA LYS A 464 38.49 7.97 1.37
C LYS A 464 37.09 7.48 1.76
N CYS A 465 36.07 8.24 1.34
CA CYS A 465 34.69 7.97 1.76
C CYS A 465 34.18 6.62 1.24
N THR A 466 34.63 6.15 0.07
CA THR A 466 34.27 4.83 -0.45
C THR A 466 34.76 3.71 0.48
N GLU A 467 35.99 3.82 0.98
CA GLU A 467 36.57 2.86 1.93
C GLU A 467 35.89 2.94 3.30
N GLN A 468 35.50 4.14 3.74
CA GLN A 468 34.69 4.29 4.95
C GLN A 468 33.33 3.59 4.80
N TYR A 469 32.66 3.78 3.66
CA TYR A 469 31.43 3.09 3.33
C TYR A 469 31.63 1.57 3.35
N HIS A 470 32.71 1.05 2.75
CA HIS A 470 32.99 -0.38 2.77
C HIS A 470 33.17 -0.92 4.19
N ARG A 471 33.95 -0.21 5.01
CA ARG A 471 34.17 -0.57 6.41
C ARG A 471 32.86 -0.69 7.16
N TRP A 472 31.97 0.29 7.02
CA TRP A 472 30.69 0.28 7.72
C TRP A 472 29.75 -0.81 7.22
N GLN A 473 29.68 -1.06 5.90
CA GLN A 473 28.89 -2.17 5.37
C GLN A 473 29.37 -3.53 5.87
N ASN A 474 30.68 -3.71 6.03
CA ASN A 474 31.23 -4.94 6.60
C ASN A 474 30.90 -5.08 8.09
N LEU A 475 30.91 -3.96 8.84
CA LEU A 475 30.55 -3.96 10.26
C LEU A 475 29.04 -4.17 10.49
N ASN A 476 28.19 -3.84 9.52
CA ASN A 476 26.75 -4.06 9.56
C ASN A 476 26.31 -5.34 8.81
N ALA A 477 27.19 -6.33 8.64
CA ALA A 477 26.85 -7.55 7.91
C ALA A 477 25.74 -8.39 8.58
N ASP A 478 25.46 -8.14 9.85
CA ASP A 478 24.41 -8.77 10.66
C ASP A 478 23.19 -7.85 10.89
N ASP A 479 23.12 -6.69 10.21
CA ASP A 479 22.06 -5.69 10.31
C ASP A 479 21.84 -5.12 11.74
N THR A 480 22.88 -5.15 12.59
CA THR A 480 22.78 -4.70 13.99
C THR A 480 22.97 -3.19 14.18
N LEU A 481 23.69 -2.52 13.28
CA LEU A 481 23.99 -1.09 13.36
C LEU A 481 22.86 -0.25 12.73
N TRP A 482 22.25 -0.74 11.64
CA TRP A 482 21.02 -0.22 11.06
C TRP A 482 20.33 -1.34 10.25
N ARG A 483 19.02 -1.17 9.98
CA ARG A 483 18.19 -2.24 9.42
C ARG A 483 18.26 -2.38 7.90
N SER A 484 18.04 -1.30 7.15
CA SER A 484 17.94 -1.35 5.69
C SER A 484 17.95 0.04 5.05
N GLY A 485 18.18 0.08 3.75
CA GLY A 485 18.20 1.30 2.94
C GLY A 485 19.59 1.92 2.82
N THR A 486 19.72 2.90 1.93
CA THR A 486 20.99 3.57 1.61
C THR A 486 21.21 4.87 2.40
N LEU A 487 20.16 5.43 3.00
CA LEU A 487 20.30 6.64 3.80
C LEU A 487 21.17 6.41 5.06
N PRO A 488 20.94 5.38 5.91
CA PRO A 488 21.80 5.14 7.07
C PRO A 488 23.31 5.02 6.74
N PRO A 489 23.75 4.21 5.74
CA PRO A 489 25.16 4.18 5.37
C PRO A 489 25.64 5.52 4.78
N GLY A 490 24.79 6.30 4.10
CA GLY A 490 25.11 7.67 3.69
C GLY A 490 25.42 8.59 4.86
N LEU A 491 24.51 8.64 5.84
CA LEU A 491 24.66 9.46 7.04
C LEU A 491 25.94 9.13 7.83
N ILE A 492 26.28 7.84 7.90
CA ILE A 492 27.49 7.36 8.57
C ILE A 492 28.75 7.69 7.78
N THR A 493 28.76 7.46 6.47
CA THR A 493 29.92 7.69 5.60
C THR A 493 30.28 9.16 5.52
N PHE A 494 29.28 10.04 5.40
CA PHE A 494 29.49 11.49 5.27
C PHE A 494 29.29 12.26 6.58
N TYR A 495 29.45 11.57 7.72
CA TYR A 495 29.33 12.20 9.02
C TYR A 495 30.43 13.26 9.20
N SER A 496 30.04 14.49 9.54
CA SER A 496 30.91 15.68 9.62
C SER A 496 31.51 16.19 8.29
N THR A 497 31.37 15.43 7.20
CA THR A 497 31.80 15.83 5.84
C THR A 497 30.62 16.21 4.93
N THR A 498 29.49 16.61 5.54
CA THR A 498 28.33 17.15 4.83
C THR A 498 28.14 18.65 5.15
N LYS A 499 27.96 19.47 4.10
CA LYS A 499 27.52 20.87 4.18
C LYS A 499 26.00 20.93 4.03
N SER A 500 25.35 21.60 4.98
CA SER A 500 23.91 21.87 4.90
C SER A 500 23.65 22.92 3.82
N LEU A 501 22.74 22.62 2.90
CA LEU A 501 22.27 23.53 1.87
C LEU A 501 20.96 24.20 2.30
N ASP A 502 20.68 25.36 1.72
CA ASP A 502 19.42 26.06 1.92
C ASP A 502 18.21 25.18 1.52
N LYS A 503 17.13 25.23 2.30
CA LYS A 503 15.94 24.40 2.09
C LYS A 503 15.26 24.62 0.74
N SER A 504 15.43 25.79 0.13
CA SER A 504 14.92 26.09 -1.21
C SER A 504 15.57 25.24 -2.31
N TRP A 505 16.66 24.53 -2.04
CA TRP A 505 17.26 23.64 -3.03
C TRP A 505 16.50 22.33 -3.21
N HIS A 506 15.97 21.74 -2.14
CA HIS A 506 15.41 20.39 -2.16
C HIS A 506 14.28 20.25 -1.15
N VAL A 507 13.05 20.08 -1.65
CA VAL A 507 11.87 19.79 -0.86
C VAL A 507 11.45 18.34 -1.07
N LEU A 508 11.15 17.67 0.03
CA LEU A 508 10.92 16.24 0.09
C LEU A 508 9.63 15.92 0.83
N GLY A 509 9.09 14.75 0.51
CA GLY A 509 7.91 14.15 1.12
C GLY A 509 6.71 14.08 0.18
N LEU A 510 6.85 14.41 -1.10
CA LEU A 510 5.74 14.34 -2.05
C LEU A 510 5.26 12.89 -2.28
N GLY A 511 6.04 11.89 -1.86
CA GLY A 511 5.68 10.47 -1.91
C GLY A 511 5.11 9.88 -0.61
N TYR A 512 4.80 10.69 0.41
CA TYR A 512 4.11 10.22 1.62
C TYR A 512 3.43 11.30 2.49
N ASN A 513 3.80 12.58 2.36
CA ASN A 513 3.33 13.67 3.20
C ASN A 513 2.34 14.59 2.45
N PRO A 514 1.02 14.49 2.72
CA PRO A 514 0.02 15.32 2.07
C PRO A 514 -0.03 16.76 2.60
N SER A 515 0.82 17.13 3.58
CA SER A 515 0.76 18.42 4.26
C SER A 515 1.79 19.45 3.76
N ILE A 516 2.55 19.12 2.72
CA ILE A 516 3.56 20.03 2.16
C ILE A 516 2.82 21.13 1.40
N SER A 517 3.12 22.38 1.74
CA SER A 517 2.47 23.52 1.12
C SER A 517 2.90 23.70 -0.34
N MET A 518 1.98 24.17 -1.19
CA MET A 518 2.31 24.51 -2.57
C MET A 518 3.32 25.66 -2.66
N ASP A 519 3.36 26.57 -1.68
CA ASP A 519 4.34 27.65 -1.63
C ASP A 519 5.77 27.11 -1.42
N GLU A 520 5.94 26.15 -0.52
CA GLU A 520 7.22 25.47 -0.31
C GLU A 520 7.65 24.72 -1.58
N ILE A 521 6.71 24.01 -2.22
CA ILE A 521 6.93 23.32 -3.50
C ILE A 521 7.35 24.30 -4.60
N ASN A 522 6.64 25.41 -4.79
CA ASN A 522 6.91 26.39 -5.85
C ASN A 522 8.25 27.12 -5.63
N ASN A 523 8.66 27.30 -4.38
CA ASN A 523 9.92 27.94 -4.05
C ASN A 523 11.13 27.01 -4.18
N ALA A 524 10.93 25.69 -4.18
CA ALA A 524 12.01 24.72 -4.30
C ALA A 524 12.59 24.60 -5.72
N ALA A 525 13.91 24.44 -5.81
CA ALA A 525 14.60 24.12 -7.06
C ALA A 525 14.37 22.66 -7.49
N VAL A 526 14.37 21.73 -6.53
CA VAL A 526 14.07 20.31 -6.74
C VAL A 526 13.00 19.84 -5.78
N ILE A 527 11.98 19.16 -6.31
CA ILE A 527 10.94 18.50 -5.52
C ILE A 527 11.09 16.99 -5.62
N HIS A 528 10.85 16.29 -4.51
CA HIS A 528 11.20 14.88 -4.39
C HIS A 528 10.01 14.05 -3.91
N TYR A 529 9.66 13.03 -4.69
CA TYR A 529 8.65 12.04 -4.38
C TYR A 529 9.22 10.86 -3.58
N ASN A 530 10.13 11.14 -2.65
CA ASN A 530 10.66 10.14 -1.73
C ASN A 530 9.51 9.53 -0.91
N GLY A 531 9.63 8.24 -0.62
CA GLY A 531 8.55 7.44 -0.03
C GLY A 531 7.96 6.41 -1.00
N ASN A 532 6.81 5.87 -0.64
CA ASN A 532 6.19 4.75 -1.33
C ASN A 532 5.16 5.17 -2.38
N MET A 533 4.59 6.38 -2.29
CA MET A 533 3.54 6.88 -3.18
C MET A 533 4.15 7.63 -4.38
N LYS A 534 4.93 6.91 -5.18
CA LYS A 534 5.61 7.46 -6.38
C LYS A 534 4.61 7.96 -7.42
N PRO A 535 4.94 8.99 -8.22
CA PRO A 535 3.99 9.65 -9.13
C PRO A 535 3.51 8.75 -10.28
N TRP A 536 4.27 7.71 -10.63
CA TRP A 536 3.91 6.69 -11.63
C TRP A 536 3.09 5.51 -11.07
N LEU A 537 2.67 5.57 -9.80
CA LEU A 537 1.85 4.54 -9.17
C LEU A 537 0.41 5.00 -8.94
N ASP A 538 -0.54 4.08 -8.97
CA ASP A 538 -1.96 4.37 -8.67
C ASP A 538 -2.18 4.86 -7.23
N ILE A 539 -1.24 4.57 -6.33
CA ILE A 539 -1.26 5.02 -4.95
C ILE A 539 -0.62 6.41 -4.77
N ALA A 540 -0.26 7.12 -5.85
CA ALA A 540 0.31 8.45 -5.77
C ALA A 540 -0.62 9.45 -5.04
N LEU A 541 -0.04 10.47 -4.43
CA LEU A 541 -0.81 11.59 -3.91
C LEU A 541 -1.30 12.46 -5.08
N ASN A 542 -2.60 12.38 -5.38
CA ASN A 542 -3.22 13.08 -6.52
C ASN A 542 -2.91 14.57 -6.58
N GLN A 543 -2.81 15.24 -5.43
CA GLN A 543 -2.53 16.67 -5.34
C GLN A 543 -1.15 17.10 -5.84
N TYR A 544 -0.17 16.18 -5.89
CA TYR A 544 1.17 16.47 -6.39
C TYR A 544 1.44 15.88 -7.77
N LYS A 545 0.62 14.95 -8.24
CA LYS A 545 0.85 14.16 -9.46
C LYS A 545 1.10 15.03 -10.70
N ASN A 546 0.38 16.15 -10.82
CA ASN A 546 0.49 17.10 -11.93
C ASN A 546 1.88 17.73 -12.06
N LEU A 547 2.64 17.87 -10.97
CA LEU A 547 3.98 18.45 -10.99
C LEU A 547 4.98 17.53 -11.70
N TRP A 548 4.74 16.22 -11.71
CA TRP A 548 5.53 15.23 -12.41
C TRP A 548 4.98 14.94 -13.82
N THR A 549 3.66 14.75 -13.97
CA THR A 549 3.07 14.38 -15.27
C THR A 549 3.24 15.45 -16.35
N LYS A 550 3.44 16.73 -15.99
CA LYS A 550 3.74 17.81 -16.96
C LYS A 550 5.05 17.62 -17.73
N TYR A 551 5.93 16.73 -17.27
CA TYR A 551 7.19 16.40 -17.95
C TYR A 551 7.15 15.05 -18.67
N VAL A 552 6.10 14.25 -18.47
CA VAL A 552 5.91 13.00 -19.22
C VAL A 552 5.62 13.34 -20.68
N ASP A 553 6.25 12.62 -21.60
CA ASP A 553 5.97 12.76 -23.02
C ASP A 553 4.69 12.00 -23.39
N ASN A 554 3.58 12.72 -23.39
CA ASN A 554 2.26 12.17 -23.71
C ASN A 554 2.06 11.98 -25.21
N ASP A 555 2.91 12.58 -26.05
CA ASP A 555 2.86 12.44 -27.51
C ASP A 555 3.64 11.21 -27.97
N MET A 556 4.33 10.53 -27.05
CA MET A 556 4.98 9.26 -27.34
C MET A 556 3.97 8.12 -27.43
N GLU A 557 3.92 7.50 -28.61
CA GLU A 557 2.97 6.44 -28.96
C GLU A 557 2.94 5.31 -27.92
N PHE A 558 4.09 4.83 -27.46
CA PHE A 558 4.15 3.75 -26.48
C PHE A 558 3.60 4.15 -25.10
N VAL A 559 3.70 5.41 -24.71
CA VAL A 559 3.11 5.91 -23.44
C VAL A 559 1.58 5.86 -23.52
N GLN A 560 1.02 6.29 -24.66
CA GLN A 560 -0.42 6.22 -24.91
C GLN A 560 -0.92 4.78 -24.97
N MET A 561 -0.25 3.91 -25.75
CA MET A 561 -0.62 2.50 -25.92
C MET A 561 -0.57 1.70 -24.61
N CYS A 562 0.39 2.00 -23.74
CA CYS A 562 0.53 1.31 -22.47
C CYS A 562 -0.36 1.85 -21.35
N ASN A 563 -1.32 2.73 -21.68
CA ASN A 563 -2.22 3.38 -20.73
C ASN A 563 -1.46 3.90 -19.51
N PHE A 564 -0.34 4.59 -19.76
CA PHE A 564 0.36 5.25 -18.68
C PHE A 564 -0.59 6.29 -18.11
N GLY A 565 -1.11 6.03 -16.91
CA GLY A 565 -2.22 6.77 -16.34
C GLY A 565 -1.84 8.22 -16.11
N LEU A 566 -2.13 9.08 -17.08
CA LEU A 566 -2.12 10.52 -16.95
C LEU A 566 -3.35 10.94 -16.15
#